data_AF-A0A533XR70-F1
#
_entry.id   AF-A0A533XR70-F1
#
_cell.length_a   1.000
_cell.length_b   1.000
_cell.length_c   1.000
_cell.angle_alpha   90.00
_cell.angle_beta   90.00
_cell.angle_gamma   90.00
#
_symmetry.space_group_name_H-M   'P 1'
#
loop_
_entity.id
_entity.type
_entity.pdbx_description
1 polymer ?
#
loop_
_entity_poly.entity_id
_entity_poly.type
_entity_poly.pdbx_seq_one_letter_code
_entity_poly.pdbx_strand_id
1 'polypeptide(L)'
;DLMRRIRVTDCDDFHGSYPQAMPTRVTVRTAAGKEYIKQVDYPLGHPKQPMSDREIEAKFRSLVAGKLAPARAERLIEMIWNLDKLRDVRAMMPWMRVAAGHG
;
A
#
# COMPACT_ATOMS: atom_id res chain seq x y z
N ASP A 1 20.87 -13.81 2.38
CA ASP A 1 21.18 -14.45 3.68
C ASP A 1 19.94 -14.54 4.59
N LEU A 2 19.33 -13.41 4.95
CA LEU A 2 18.18 -13.37 5.89
C LEU A 2 16.97 -14.22 5.47
N MET A 3 16.58 -14.19 4.18
CA MET A 3 15.43 -14.96 3.67
C MET A 3 15.53 -16.46 3.96
N ARG A 4 16.75 -17.03 4.00
CA ARG A 4 16.96 -18.46 4.28
C ARG A 4 16.67 -18.83 5.74
N ARG A 5 16.54 -17.84 6.62
CA ARG A 5 16.28 -18.01 8.07
C ARG A 5 14.81 -17.80 8.42
N ILE A 6 13.96 -17.45 7.44
CA ILE A 6 12.53 -17.26 7.63
C ILE A 6 11.85 -18.63 7.56
N ARG A 7 10.97 -18.89 8.52
CA ARG A 7 10.02 -20.01 8.49
C ARG A 7 8.62 -19.45 8.62
N VAL A 8 7.71 -19.94 7.78
CA VAL A 8 6.28 -19.63 7.86
C VAL A 8 5.60 -20.85 8.44
N THR A 9 4.76 -20.65 9.44
CA THR A 9 4.01 -21.70 10.13
C THR A 9 2.58 -21.25 10.26
N ASP A 10 1.65 -22.20 10.21
CA ASP A 10 0.27 -21.93 10.57
C ASP A 10 0.17 -21.57 12.07
N CYS A 11 -0.81 -20.74 12.38
CA CYS A 11 -1.04 -20.21 13.71
C CYS A 11 -2.50 -20.47 14.06
N ASP A 12 -2.75 -21.44 14.94
CA ASP A 12 -4.11 -21.93 15.21
C ASP A 12 -5.07 -20.83 15.70
N ASP A 13 -4.55 -19.84 16.42
CA ASP A 13 -5.30 -18.67 16.89
C ASP A 13 -5.75 -17.71 15.78
N PHE A 14 -5.27 -17.88 14.54
CA PHE A 14 -5.71 -17.08 13.39
C PHE A 14 -6.84 -17.74 12.59
N HIS A 15 -7.14 -19.02 12.88
CA HIS A 15 -8.15 -19.77 12.13
C HIS A 15 -9.53 -19.11 12.23
N GLY A 16 -10.23 -19.00 11.09
CA GLY A 16 -11.56 -18.38 11.00
C GLY A 16 -11.56 -16.84 11.07
N SER A 17 -10.40 -16.19 11.14
CA SER A 17 -10.31 -14.72 11.19
C SER A 17 -10.72 -14.04 9.87
N TYR A 18 -10.47 -14.69 8.73
CA TYR A 18 -10.85 -14.18 7.42
C TYR A 18 -12.36 -14.32 7.18
N PRO A 19 -13.05 -13.33 6.55
CA PRO A 19 -12.53 -12.09 5.98
C PRO A 19 -12.46 -10.91 6.95
N GLN A 20 -12.84 -11.10 8.21
CA GLN A 20 -12.96 -9.99 9.18
C GLN A 20 -11.62 -9.38 9.58
N ALA A 21 -10.56 -10.19 9.60
CA ALA A 21 -9.18 -9.80 9.92
C ALA A 21 -8.19 -10.61 9.08
N MET A 22 -6.96 -10.10 8.97
CA MET A 22 -5.85 -10.73 8.27
C MET A 22 -4.61 -10.76 9.18
N PRO A 23 -4.67 -11.51 10.29
CA PRO A 23 -3.62 -11.49 11.30
C PRO A 23 -2.30 -12.03 10.76
N THR A 24 -1.23 -11.32 11.07
CA THR A 24 0.15 -11.71 10.79
C THR A 24 0.99 -11.46 12.04
N ARG A 25 1.66 -12.50 12.54
CA ARG A 25 2.64 -12.40 13.64
C ARG A 25 4.03 -12.72 13.13
N VAL A 26 4.96 -11.81 13.41
CA VAL A 26 6.40 -11.97 13.13
C VAL A 26 7.14 -12.12 14.45
N THR A 27 7.86 -13.23 14.59
CA THR A 27 8.76 -13.48 15.71
C THR A 27 10.20 -13.48 15.21
N VAL A 28 11.04 -12.61 15.77
CA VAL A 28 12.46 -12.52 15.47
C VAL A 28 13.26 -12.99 16.68
N ARG A 29 14.08 -14.02 16.49
CA ARG A 29 15.06 -14.50 17.48
C ARG A 29 16.46 -14.12 17.04
N THR A 30 17.20 -13.41 17.89
CA THR A 30 18.57 -13.00 17.61
C THR A 30 19.57 -14.09 18.02
N ALA A 31 20.79 -14.03 17.49
CA ALA A 31 21.86 -14.96 17.87
C ALA A 31 22.24 -14.85 19.37
N ALA A 32 21.98 -13.70 19.99
CA ALA A 32 22.17 -13.50 21.44
C ALA A 32 21.00 -14.05 22.28
N GLY A 33 20.06 -14.78 21.68
CA GLY A 33 18.93 -15.41 22.36
C GLY A 33 17.74 -14.49 22.65
N LYS A 34 17.77 -13.21 22.21
CA LYS A 34 16.66 -12.28 22.44
C LYS A 34 15.52 -12.53 21.46
N GLU A 35 14.29 -12.50 21.94
CA GLU A 35 13.08 -12.62 21.13
C GLU A 35 12.33 -11.29 21.04
N TYR A 36 11.81 -11.00 19.84
CA TYR A 36 10.92 -9.88 19.56
C TYR A 36 9.70 -10.40 18.81
N ILE A 37 8.51 -10.01 19.25
CA ILE A 37 7.25 -10.44 18.64
C ILE A 37 6.43 -9.21 18.28
N LYS A 38 5.88 -9.18 17.06
CA LYS A 38 4.88 -8.20 16.64
C LYS A 38 3.76 -8.89 15.88
N GLN A 39 2.53 -8.54 16.20
CA GLN A 39 1.33 -8.96 15.47
C GLN A 39 0.57 -7.75 14.94
N VAL A 40 -0.01 -7.90 13.75
CA VAL A 40 -0.90 -6.93 13.10
C VAL A 40 -2.11 -7.69 12.56
N ASP A 41 -3.29 -7.36 13.06
CA ASP A 41 -4.56 -8.03 12.69
C ASP A 41 -5.28 -7.33 11.53
N TYR A 42 -5.15 -6.01 11.52
CA TYR A 42 -5.71 -5.13 10.51
C TYR A 42 -4.55 -4.38 9.88
N PRO A 43 -4.08 -4.76 8.68
CA PRO A 43 -2.98 -4.07 8.01
C PRO A 43 -3.41 -2.67 7.56
N LEU A 44 -2.43 -1.79 7.33
CA LEU A 44 -2.68 -0.45 6.79
C LEU A 44 -3.43 -0.55 5.46
N GLY A 45 -4.58 0.13 5.37
CA GLY A 45 -5.53 0.04 4.26
C GLY A 45 -6.74 -0.87 4.54
N HIS A 46 -6.75 -1.64 5.62
CA HIS A 46 -7.95 -2.36 6.08
C HIS A 46 -9.05 -1.37 6.49
N PRO A 47 -10.35 -1.67 6.36
CA PRO A 47 -11.42 -0.75 6.81
C PRO A 47 -11.30 -0.28 8.27
N LYS A 48 -10.72 -1.12 9.14
CA LYS A 48 -10.43 -0.79 10.55
C LYS A 48 -9.09 -0.08 10.78
N GLN A 49 -8.21 -0.04 9.78
CA GLN A 49 -6.96 0.73 9.78
C GLN A 49 -6.79 1.41 8.42
N PRO A 50 -7.67 2.37 8.06
CA PRO A 50 -7.63 3.00 6.75
C PRO A 50 -6.34 3.81 6.59
N MET A 51 -5.86 3.91 5.35
CA MET A 51 -4.85 4.92 5.03
C MET A 51 -5.49 6.30 5.09
N SER A 52 -4.73 7.28 5.60
CA SER A 52 -5.09 8.69 5.44
C SER A 52 -4.96 9.11 3.98
N ASP A 53 -5.67 10.19 3.61
CA ASP A 53 -5.60 10.78 2.27
C ASP A 53 -4.14 11.08 1.87
N ARG A 54 -3.34 11.60 2.79
CA ARG A 54 -1.91 11.88 2.57
C ARG A 54 -1.10 10.62 2.25
N GLU A 55 -1.38 9.51 2.92
CA GLU A 55 -0.71 8.23 2.65
C GLU A 55 -1.13 7.65 1.30
N ILE A 56 -2.41 7.79 0.93
CA ILE A 56 -2.92 7.39 -0.38
C ILE A 56 -2.23 8.20 -1.49
N GLU A 57 -2.14 9.52 -1.32
CA GLU A 57 -1.45 10.38 -2.28
C GLU A 57 0.05 10.08 -2.37
N ALA A 58 0.72 9.86 -1.23
CA ALA A 58 2.14 9.49 -1.20
C ALA A 58 2.38 8.15 -1.94
N LYS A 59 1.52 7.16 -1.73
CA LYS A 59 1.53 5.89 -2.46
C LYS A 59 1.33 6.12 -3.95
N PHE A 60 0.38 6.96 -4.35
CA PHE A 60 0.16 7.31 -5.75
C PHE A 60 1.40 7.96 -6.38
N ARG A 61 1.98 8.99 -5.73
CA ARG A 61 3.22 9.65 -6.17
C ARG A 61 4.35 8.64 -6.37
N SER A 62 4.51 7.69 -5.45
CA SER A 62 5.52 6.62 -5.56
C SER A 62 5.28 5.70 -6.77
N LEU A 63 4.04 5.29 -7.03
CA LEU A 63 3.70 4.39 -8.15
C LEU A 63 3.89 5.06 -9.52
N VAL A 64 3.72 6.38 -9.62
CA VAL A 64 3.87 7.13 -10.87
C VAL A 64 5.24 7.78 -11.04
N ALA A 65 6.11 7.69 -10.03
CA ALA A 65 7.47 8.22 -10.10
C ALA A 65 8.22 7.63 -11.31
N GLY A 66 8.89 8.50 -12.08
CA GLY A 66 9.57 8.12 -13.33
C GLY A 66 8.65 7.85 -14.53
N LYS A 67 7.32 7.75 -14.33
CA LYS A 67 6.33 7.59 -15.40
C LYS A 67 5.61 8.91 -15.73
N LEU A 68 5.41 9.74 -14.70
CA LEU A 68 4.82 11.08 -14.80
C LEU A 68 5.75 12.11 -14.14
N ALA A 69 5.80 13.31 -14.73
CA ALA A 69 6.43 14.45 -14.06
C ALA A 69 5.65 14.80 -12.76
N PRO A 70 6.33 15.23 -11.68
CA PRO A 70 5.68 15.52 -10.40
C PRO A 70 4.47 16.45 -10.52
N ALA A 71 4.58 17.54 -11.29
CA ALA A 71 3.48 18.48 -11.49
C ALA A 71 2.24 17.84 -12.14
N ARG A 72 2.42 16.83 -13.02
CA ARG A 72 1.30 16.09 -13.62
C ARG A 72 0.65 15.15 -12.61
N ALA A 73 1.44 14.54 -11.73
CA ALA A 73 0.91 13.71 -10.65
C ALA A 73 0.07 14.54 -9.67
N GLU A 74 0.54 15.74 -9.28
CA GLU A 74 -0.24 16.64 -8.43
C GLU A 74 -1.55 17.07 -9.10
N ARG A 75 -1.51 17.42 -10.40
CA ARG A 75 -2.74 17.80 -11.11
C ARG A 75 -3.75 16.65 -11.16
N LEU A 76 -3.29 15.41 -11.35
CA LEU A 76 -4.17 14.24 -11.29
C LEU A 76 -4.78 14.03 -9.91
N ILE A 77 -3.99 14.17 -8.84
CA ILE A 77 -4.47 14.07 -7.45
C ILE A 77 -5.60 15.09 -7.22
N GLU A 78 -5.38 16.35 -7.59
CA GLU A 78 -6.37 17.42 -7.46
C GLU A 78 -7.67 17.12 -8.23
N MET A 79 -7.55 16.64 -9.47
CA MET A 79 -8.70 16.28 -10.30
C MET A 79 -9.48 15.08 -9.74
N ILE A 80 -8.78 14.08 -9.18
CA ILE A 80 -9.40 12.90 -8.58
C ILE A 80 -10.16 13.27 -7.30
N TRP A 81 -9.59 14.11 -6.44
CA TRP A 81 -10.27 14.59 -5.23
C TRP A 81 -11.48 15.48 -5.52
N ASN A 82 -11.60 16.04 -6.72
CA ASN A 82 -12.74 16.85 -7.17
C ASN A 82 -13.49 16.19 -8.35
N LEU A 83 -13.45 14.86 -8.45
CA LEU A 83 -14.03 14.10 -9.56
C LEU A 83 -15.53 14.34 -9.71
N ASP A 84 -16.24 14.51 -8.59
CA ASP A 84 -17.67 14.84 -8.50
C ASP A 84 -18.02 16.21 -9.11
N LYS A 85 -17.04 17.12 -9.18
CA LYS A 85 -17.19 18.46 -9.77
C LYS A 85 -16.79 18.49 -11.24
N LEU A 86 -16.21 17.42 -11.77
CA LEU A 86 -15.87 17.34 -13.18
C LEU A 86 -17.13 17.12 -14.00
N ARG A 87 -17.41 18.07 -14.90
CA ARG A 87 -18.50 17.94 -15.89
C ARG A 87 -18.31 16.73 -16.82
N ASP A 88 -17.06 16.33 -17.03
CA ASP A 88 -16.69 15.23 -17.92
C ASP A 88 -15.32 14.63 -17.56
N VAL A 89 -15.28 13.32 -17.31
CA VAL A 89 -14.05 12.59 -16.96
C VAL A 89 -13.02 12.58 -18.10
N ARG A 90 -13.43 12.79 -19.35
CA ARG A 90 -12.51 12.87 -20.51
C ARG A 90 -11.45 13.97 -20.33
N ALA A 91 -11.74 15.01 -19.54
CA ALA A 91 -10.79 16.05 -19.19
C ALA A 91 -9.52 15.53 -18.48
N MET A 92 -9.58 14.37 -17.83
CA MET A 92 -8.44 13.75 -17.14
C MET A 92 -7.50 13.00 -18.08
N MET A 93 -8.00 12.50 -19.21
CA MET A 93 -7.25 11.59 -20.10
C MET A 93 -5.90 12.13 -20.57
N PRO A 94 -5.73 13.43 -20.92
CA PRO A 94 -4.42 13.98 -21.30
C PRO A 94 -3.38 13.86 -20.17
N TRP A 95 -3.82 13.91 -18.92
CA TRP A 95 -2.96 13.89 -17.73
C TRP A 95 -2.49 12.48 -17.37
N MET A 96 -3.22 11.43 -17.77
CA MET A 96 -2.92 10.03 -17.44
C MET A 96 -1.92 9.37 -18.41
N ARG A 97 -1.57 10.02 -19.51
CA ARG A 97 -0.63 9.45 -20.52
C ARG A 97 0.77 9.31 -19.95
N VAL A 98 1.21 8.06 -19.74
CA VAL A 98 2.61 7.74 -19.43
C VAL A 98 3.41 7.63 -20.73
N ALA A 99 4.69 7.99 -20.71
CA ALA A 99 5.58 7.67 -21.83
C ALA A 99 5.64 6.15 -22.01
N ALA A 100 5.76 5.66 -23.25
CA ALA A 100 6.00 4.24 -23.51
C ALA A 100 7.26 3.82 -22.72
N GLY A 101 7.10 2.86 -21.80
CA GLY A 101 8.20 2.39 -20.97
C GLY A 101 9.27 1.74 -21.84
N HIS A 102 10.54 1.99 -21.53
CA HIS A 102 11.61 1.10 -21.94
C HIS A 102 11.38 -0.21 -21.17
N GLY A 103 10.96 -1.25 -21.89
CA GLY A 103 11.11 -2.63 -21.44
C GLY A 103 12.57 -3.03 -21.50
#